data_AF-A0A834LY76-F1
#
_entry.id   AF-A0A834LY76-F1
#
_cell.length_a   1.000
_cell.length_b   1.000
_cell.length_c   1.000
_cell.angle_alpha   90.00
_cell.angle_beta   90.00
_cell.angle_gamma   90.00
#
_symmetry.space_group_name_H-M   'P 1'
#
loop_
_entity.id
_entity.type
_entity.pdbx_description
1 polymer ?
#
loop_
_entity_poly.entity_id
_entity_poly.type
_entity_poly.pdbx_seq_one_letter_code
_entity_poly.pdbx_strand_id
1 'polypeptide(L)' 'MSQYRKFNTTDQQLCRAKEEMDFIAKTFLCYLKSARLSYEIQDEFHGKGERTVAETARMVGFKLPHDPK' A
#
# COMPACT_ATOMS: atom_id res chain seq x y z
N MET A 1 24.42 10.33 -47.82
CA MET A 1 24.62 11.22 -46.65
C MET A 1 23.35 11.61 -45.89
N SER A 2 22.17 11.72 -46.54
CA SER A 2 20.94 12.17 -45.85
C SER A 2 20.41 11.20 -44.79
N GLN A 3 20.46 9.89 -45.05
CA GLN A 3 20.00 8.87 -44.10
C GLN A 3 20.86 8.82 -42.83
N TYR A 4 22.19 8.96 -42.97
CA TYR A 4 23.12 9.00 -41.84
C TYR A 4 22.82 10.14 -40.86
N ARG A 5 22.45 11.33 -41.37
CA ARG A 5 22.03 12.47 -40.52
C ARG A 5 20.67 12.25 -39.86
N LYS A 6 19.76 11.53 -40.53
CA LYS A 6 18.41 11.24 -40.04
C LYS A 6 18.39 10.20 -38.91
N PHE A 7 19.33 9.26 -38.94
CA PHE A 7 19.52 8.21 -37.93
C PHE A 7 20.75 8.45 -37.05
N ASN A 8 21.29 9.67 -37.05
CA ASN A 8 22.28 10.05 -36.06
C ASN A 8 21.53 10.15 -34.74
N THR A 9 21.57 9.07 -33.95
CA THR A 9 20.91 8.93 -32.66
C THR A 9 21.43 10.00 -31.71
N THR A 10 20.80 11.16 -31.73
CA THR A 10 21.00 12.17 -30.68
C THR A 10 20.31 11.67 -29.43
N ASP A 11 20.91 11.91 -28.27
CA ASP A 11 20.37 11.48 -26.97
C ASP A 11 18.91 11.92 -26.77
N GLN A 12 18.47 12.99 -27.43
CA GLN A 12 17.08 13.46 -27.44
C GLN A 12 16.06 12.49 -28.08
N GLN A 13 16.46 11.61 -29.01
CA GLN A 13 15.58 10.54 -29.52
C GLN A 13 15.40 9.41 -28.50
N LEU A 14 16.35 9.24 -27.58
CA LEU A 14 16.31 8.25 -26.51
C LEU A 14 15.83 8.83 -25.18
N CYS A 15 15.87 10.15 -25.01
CA CYS A 15 15.52 10.84 -23.79
C CYS A 15 14.00 10.91 -23.63
N ARG A 16 13.42 9.81 -23.16
CA ARG A 16 12.04 9.73 -22.65
C ARG A 16 11.88 10.39 -21.28
N ALA A 17 12.83 11.23 -20.84
CA ALA A 17 12.88 11.78 -19.48
C ALA A 17 11.57 12.45 -19.01
N LYS A 18 10.79 13.06 -19.92
CA LYS A 18 9.47 13.61 -19.58
C LYS A 18 8.44 12.52 -19.28
N GLU A 19 8.42 11.46 -20.07
CA GLU A 19 7.58 10.28 -19.84
C GLU A 19 8.03 9.52 -18.58
N GLU A 20 9.34 9.47 -18.33
CA GLU A 20 9.92 8.85 -17.14
C GLU A 20 9.52 9.59 -15.86
N MET A 21 9.60 10.92 -15.83
CA MET A 21 9.19 11.70 -14.66
C MET A 21 7.69 11.58 -14.38
N ASP A 22 6.85 11.60 -15.42
CA ASP A 22 5.41 11.38 -15.30
C ASP A 22 5.09 9.95 -14.82
N PHE A 23 5.80 8.96 -15.35
CA PHE A 23 5.70 7.56 -14.91
C PHE A 23 6.09 7.39 -13.44
N ILE A 24 7.20 8.02 -13.01
CA ILE A 24 7.66 8.01 -11.63
C ILE A 24 6.61 8.66 -10.72
N ALA A 25 6.11 9.84 -11.08
CA ALA A 25 5.09 10.54 -10.30
C ALA A 25 3.80 9.71 -10.15
N LYS A 26 3.33 9.08 -11.24
CA LYS A 26 2.16 8.19 -11.23
C LYS A 26 2.39 6.95 -10.38
N THR A 27 3.58 6.36 -10.47
CA THR A 27 3.97 5.19 -9.66
C THR A 27 3.97 5.52 -8.18
N PHE A 28 4.57 6.64 -7.77
CA PHE A 28 4.55 7.09 -6.38
C PHE A 28 3.14 7.42 -5.89
N LEU A 29 2.33 8.08 -6.71
CA LEU A 29 0.94 8.36 -6.37
C LEU A 29 0.14 7.08 -6.13
N CYS A 30 0.31 6.08 -7.00
CA CYS A 30 -0.32 4.77 -6.87
C CYS A 30 0.11 4.10 -5.56
N TYR A 31 1.42 4.06 -5.29
CA TYR A 31 1.98 3.48 -4.06
C TYR A 31 1.44 4.16 -2.80
N LEU A 32 1.43 5.49 -2.75
CA LEU A 32 0.94 6.23 -1.60
C LEU A 32 -0.57 6.04 -1.38
N LYS A 33 -1.35 5.85 -2.44
CA LYS A 33 -2.78 5.54 -2.35
C LYS A 33 -3.01 4.12 -1.84
N SER A 34 -2.33 3.13 -2.41
CA SER A 34 -2.46 1.74 -2.00
C SER A 34 -2.00 1.51 -0.57
N ALA A 35 -0.94 2.18 -0.13
CA ALA A 35 -0.47 2.11 1.25
C ALA A 35 -1.54 2.60 2.23
N ARG A 36 -2.15 3.77 1.99
CA ARG A 36 -3.23 4.30 2.85
C ARG A 36 -4.43 3.37 2.88
N LEU A 37 -4.88 2.89 1.72
CA LEU A 37 -5.99 1.94 1.64
C LEU A 37 -5.68 0.65 2.41
N SER A 38 -4.43 0.16 2.32
CA SER A 38 -4.00 -1.02 3.07
C SER A 38 -4.08 -0.80 4.59
N TYR A 39 -3.72 0.40 5.07
CA TYR A 39 -3.87 0.74 6.49
C TYR A 39 -5.34 0.83 6.91
N GLU A 40 -6.21 1.43 6.09
CA GLU A 40 -7.65 1.50 6.36
C GLU A 40 -8.28 0.11 6.44
N ILE A 41 -7.98 -0.77 5.46
CA ILE A 41 -8.43 -2.16 5.47
C ILE A 41 -7.88 -2.91 6.68
N GLN A 42 -6.62 -2.68 7.05
CA GLN A 42 -6.04 -3.30 8.23
C GLN A 42 -6.72 -2.81 9.51
N ASP A 43 -7.00 -1.52 9.65
CA ASP A 43 -7.71 -1.00 10.82
C ASP A 43 -9.15 -1.54 10.92
N GLU A 44 -9.85 -1.64 9.79
CA GLU A 44 -11.24 -2.11 9.74
C GLU A 44 -11.38 -3.62 9.95
N PHE A 45 -10.50 -4.41 9.32
CA PHE A 45 -10.66 -5.87 9.22
C PHE A 45 -9.60 -6.68 9.96
N HIS A 46 -8.43 -6.10 10.25
CA HIS A 46 -7.50 -6.78 11.13
C HIS A 46 -8.11 -6.74 12.54
N GLY A 47 -8.68 -7.87 12.96
CA GLY A 47 -9.12 -8.05 14.33
C GLY A 47 -7.99 -7.67 15.29
N LYS A 48 -8.35 -7.20 16.49
CA LYS A 48 -7.42 -6.82 17.57
C LYS A 48 -6.54 -7.97 18.11
N GLY A 49 -6.29 -9.00 17.29
CA GLY A 49 -5.77 -10.30 17.68
C GLY A 49 -6.89 -11.27 18.08
N GLU A 50 -6.48 -12.49 18.44
CA GLU A 50 -7.36 -13.42 19.13
C GLU A 50 -7.74 -12.81 20.48
N ARG A 51 -9.06 -12.71 20.74
CA ARG A 51 -9.55 -12.24 22.04
C ARG A 51 -9.19 -13.27 23.10
N THR A 52 -8.72 -12.80 24.24
CA THR A 52 -8.44 -13.67 25.38
C THR A 52 -9.74 -14.35 25.87
N VAL A 53 -9.58 -15.46 26.59
CA VAL A 53 -10.73 -16.15 27.23
C VAL A 53 -11.52 -15.21 28.14
N ALA A 54 -10.83 -14.29 28.83
CA ALA A 54 -11.44 -13.28 29.70
C ALA A 54 -12.29 -12.26 28.94
N GLU A 55 -11.80 -11.77 27.80
CA GLU A 55 -12.53 -10.82 26.95
C GLU A 55 -13.75 -11.49 26.31
N THR A 56 -13.59 -12.73 25.89
CA THR A 56 -14.69 -13.53 25.32
C THR A 56 -15.75 -13.80 26.38
N ALA A 57 -15.37 -14.23 27.59
CA ALA A 57 -16.29 -14.46 28.70
C ALA A 57 -17.13 -13.20 29.01
N ARG A 58 -16.49 -12.03 29.11
CA ARG A 58 -17.20 -10.76 29.34
C ARG A 58 -18.16 -10.38 28.22
N MET A 59 -17.80 -10.62 26.96
CA MET A 59 -18.65 -10.31 25.81
C MET A 59 -19.99 -11.07 25.84
N VAL A 60 -19.99 -12.29 26.36
CA VAL A 60 -21.20 -13.14 26.47
C VAL A 60 -21.81 -13.13 27.88
N GLY A 61 -21.32 -12.29 28.79
CA GLY A 61 -21.88 -12.13 30.14
C GLY A 61 -21.43 -13.17 31.17
N PHE A 62 -20.36 -13.91 30.90
CA PHE A 62 -19.75 -14.85 31.86
C PHE A 62 -18.59 -14.22 32.65
N LYS A 63 -18.41 -14.69 33.88
CA LYS A 63 -17.23 -14.45 34.72
C LYS A 63 -16.26 -15.62 34.60
N LEU A 64 -14.97 -15.39 34.86
CA LEU A 64 -13.99 -16.47 34.96
C LEU A 64 -14.11 -17.20 36.31
N PRO A 65 -13.70 -18.48 36.40
CA PRO A 65 -13.77 -19.25 37.65
C PRO A 65 -13.01 -18.66 38.84
N HIS A 66 -12.08 -17.74 38.57
CA HIS A 66 -11.23 -17.08 39.57
C HIS A 66 -11.71 -15.64 39.89
N ASP A 67 -12.76 -15.15 39.22
CA ASP A 67 -13.32 -13.82 39.51
C ASP A 67 -14.08 -13.84 40.86
N PRO A 68 -14.00 -12.75 41.64
CA PRO A 68 -14.78 -12.65 42.87
C PRO A 68 -16.29 -12.74 42.57
N LYS A 69 -17.00 -13.46 43.44
CA LYS A 69 -18.45 -13.67 43.34
C LYS A 69 -19.19 -12.34 43.40
#